data_AF-A0AAD8A693-F1
#
_entry.id   AF-A0AAD8A693-F1
#
_cell.length_a   1.000
_cell.length_b   1.000
_cell.length_c   1.000
_cell.angle_alpha   90.00
_cell.angle_beta   90.00
_cell.angle_gamma   90.00
#
_symmetry.space_group_name_H-M   'P 1'
#
loop_
_entity.id
_entity.type
_entity.pdbx_description
1 polymer ?
#
loop_
_entity_poly.entity_id
_entity_poly.type
_entity_poly.pdbx_seq_one_letter_code
_entity_poly.pdbx_strand_id
1 'polypeptide(L)'
;MEVFVKEPSMDWMESARRHDSLNRDSKQGKEEWYPLQKLDLAKLKFEGANPAFITISELEAGFKNKKYFSKYLEAAQGVHSENVRSRLSVTDLSPEQQVDCLLDQAMDYNILSKMWSGWEPWM
;
A
#
# COMPACT_ATOMS: atom_id res chain seq x y z
N MET A 1 12.57 5.06 12.46
CA MET A 1 12.01 3.82 11.88
C MET A 1 13.04 2.69 11.83
N GLU A 2 14.29 2.94 11.38
CA GLU A 2 15.32 1.90 11.31
C GLU A 2 15.60 1.14 12.62
N VAL A 3 15.54 1.84 13.76
CA VAL A 3 15.72 1.22 15.09
C VAL A 3 14.68 0.13 15.34
N PHE A 4 13.42 0.31 14.95
CA PHE A 4 12.36 -0.69 15.12
C PHE A 4 12.53 -1.93 14.22
N VAL A 5 13.28 -1.80 13.12
CA VAL A 5 13.62 -2.93 12.24
C VAL A 5 14.83 -3.69 12.77
N LYS A 6 15.81 -2.98 13.36
CA LYS A 6 17.05 -3.54 13.90
C LYS A 6 16.85 -4.14 15.31
N GLU A 7 15.94 -3.57 16.09
CA GLU A 7 15.57 -4.02 17.44
C GLU A 7 14.05 -4.25 17.51
N PRO A 8 13.54 -5.33 16.89
CA PRO A 8 12.11 -5.60 16.85
C PRO A 8 11.59 -5.94 18.24
N SER A 9 10.52 -5.26 18.66
CA SER A 9 9.78 -5.64 19.86
C SER A 9 9.12 -7.02 19.70
N MET A 10 8.75 -7.66 20.81
CA MET A 10 8.02 -8.93 20.79
C MET A 10 6.71 -8.84 19.99
N ASP A 11 5.97 -7.74 20.14
CA ASP A 11 4.72 -7.49 19.41
C ASP A 11 4.92 -7.40 17.89
N TRP A 12 6.05 -6.83 17.46
CA TRP A 12 6.41 -6.77 16.05
C TRP A 12 6.72 -8.17 15.50
N MET A 13 7.46 -8.99 16.25
CA MET A 13 7.75 -10.37 15.85
C MET A 13 6.49 -11.21 15.75
N GLU A 14 5.53 -11.06 16.67
CA GLU A 14 4.23 -11.74 16.59
C GLU A 14 3.41 -11.30 15.37
N SER A 15 3.39 -10.00 15.08
CA SER A 15 2.65 -9.45 13.94
C SER A 15 3.25 -9.90 12.60
N ALA A 16 4.58 -9.91 12.50
CA ALA A 16 5.30 -10.44 11.34
C ALA A 16 5.00 -11.93 11.11
N ARG A 17 4.95 -12.73 12.19
CA ARG A 17 4.57 -14.16 12.11
C ARG A 17 3.13 -14.36 11.65
N ARG A 18 2.18 -13.56 12.15
CA ARG A 18 0.78 -13.59 11.68
C ARG A 18 0.70 -13.24 10.19
N HIS A 19 1.42 -12.22 9.76
CA HIS A 19 1.44 -11.82 8.35
C HIS A 19 2.06 -12.89 7.43
N ASP A 20 3.15 -13.54 7.87
CA ASP A 20 3.76 -14.66 7.15
C ASP A 20 2.82 -15.87 7.05
N SER A 21 2.00 -16.11 8.08
CA SER A 21 1.00 -17.19 8.06
C SER A 21 -0.11 -16.96 7.03
N LEU A 22 -0.52 -15.71 6.80
CA LEU A 22 -1.56 -15.33 5.83
C LEU A 22 -1.05 -15.38 4.37
N ASN A 23 0.27 -15.28 4.17
CA ASN A 23 0.94 -15.26 2.86
C ASN A 23 1.65 -16.57 2.50
N ARG A 24 1.40 -17.68 3.22
CA ARG A 24 2.02 -18.99 2.93
C ARG A 24 1.78 -19.50 1.50
N ASP A 25 0.60 -19.24 0.94
CA ASP A 25 0.26 -19.65 -0.44
C ASP A 25 1.00 -18.85 -1.52
N SER A 26 1.63 -17.72 -1.14
CA SER A 26 2.32 -16.81 -2.06
C SER A 26 3.81 -17.14 -2.24
N LYS A 27 4.36 -18.09 -1.48
CA LYS A 27 5.81 -18.35 -1.33
C LYS A 27 6.45 -19.11 -2.51
N GLN A 28 6.36 -18.54 -3.72
CA GLN A 28 7.32 -18.80 -4.81
C GLN A 28 8.08 -17.51 -5.10
N GLY A 29 8.93 -17.09 -4.17
CA GLY A 29 9.74 -15.89 -4.30
C GLY A 29 10.58 -15.72 -3.05
N LYS A 30 11.86 -15.33 -3.23
CA LYS A 30 12.83 -15.15 -2.16
C LYS A 30 12.23 -14.41 -0.96
N GLU A 31 12.66 -14.84 0.21
CA GLU A 31 12.55 -14.20 1.53
C GLU A 31 13.13 -12.77 1.51
N GLU A 32 12.59 -11.88 0.68
CA GLU A 32 12.92 -10.47 0.72
C GLU A 32 12.23 -9.89 1.96
N TRP A 33 13.07 -9.70 2.97
CA TRP A 33 12.78 -9.21 4.30
C TRP A 33 11.79 -8.02 4.28
N TYR A 34 10.53 -8.34 4.57
CA TYR A 34 9.38 -7.42 4.61
C TYR A 34 9.61 -6.12 5.42
N PRO A 35 10.38 -6.11 6.53
CA PRO A 35 10.65 -4.87 7.27
C PRO A 35 11.55 -3.85 6.53
N LEU A 36 12.50 -4.30 5.70
CA LEU A 36 13.34 -3.37 4.91
C LEU A 36 12.51 -2.75 3.79
N GLN A 37 11.69 -3.55 3.10
CA GLN A 37 10.75 -3.03 2.10
C GLN A 37 9.79 -1.99 2.70
N LYS A 38 9.26 -2.24 3.91
CA LYS A 38 8.40 -1.27 4.62
C LYS A 38 9.14 0.03 4.95
N LEU A 39 10.42 -0.07 5.31
CA LEU A 39 11.25 1.10 5.56
C LEU A 39 11.51 1.90 4.27
N ASP A 40 11.81 1.21 3.17
CA ASP A 40 12.07 1.86 1.88
C ASP A 40 10.80 2.56 1.36
N LEU A 41 9.64 1.91 1.47
CA LEU A 41 8.36 2.57 1.17
C LEU A 41 8.10 3.75 2.09
N ALA A 42 8.49 3.68 3.37
CA ALA A 42 8.37 4.83 4.27
C ALA A 42 9.29 6.00 3.85
N LYS A 43 10.51 5.73 3.38
CA LYS A 43 11.41 6.75 2.83
C LYS A 43 10.79 7.40 1.59
N LEU A 44 10.28 6.60 0.66
CA LEU A 44 9.61 7.10 -0.55
C LEU A 44 8.41 8.02 -0.23
N LYS A 45 7.63 7.71 0.82
CA LYS A 45 6.54 8.60 1.27
C LYS A 45 7.03 10.01 1.63
N PHE A 46 8.23 10.14 2.21
CA PHE A 46 8.83 11.44 2.54
C PHE A 46 9.48 12.12 1.34
N GLU A 47 9.87 11.36 0.31
CA GLU A 47 10.55 11.86 -0.89
C GLU A 47 9.57 12.27 -2.02
N GLY A 48 8.31 12.55 -1.69
CA GLY A 48 7.34 13.01 -2.69
C GLY A 48 6.73 11.89 -3.54
N ALA A 49 6.74 10.63 -3.08
CA ALA A 49 6.09 9.54 -3.83
C ALA A 49 4.56 9.69 -3.87
N ASN A 50 3.98 9.24 -4.98
CA ASN A 50 2.54 9.18 -5.17
C ASN A 50 1.90 8.12 -4.24
N PRO A 51 0.89 8.48 -3.44
CA PRO A 51 0.18 7.55 -2.57
C PRO A 51 -0.32 6.27 -3.27
N ALA A 52 -0.83 6.39 -4.50
CA ALA A 52 -1.33 5.26 -5.26
C ALA A 52 -0.21 4.25 -5.56
N PHE A 53 0.98 4.75 -5.90
CA PHE A 53 2.16 3.92 -6.16
C PHE A 53 2.56 3.13 -4.92
N ILE A 54 2.59 3.78 -3.75
CA ILE A 54 2.94 3.09 -2.50
C ILE A 54 1.94 1.97 -2.20
N THR A 55 0.63 2.21 -2.35
CA THR A 55 -0.40 1.18 -2.16
C THR A 55 -0.23 0.02 -3.15
N ILE A 56 0.07 0.32 -4.43
CA ILE A 56 0.33 -0.69 -5.46
C ILE A 56 1.54 -1.56 -5.09
N SER A 57 2.65 -0.96 -4.65
CA SER A 57 3.84 -1.70 -4.23
C SER A 57 3.57 -2.64 -3.04
N GLU A 58 2.72 -2.21 -2.09
CA GLU A 58 2.32 -3.07 -0.97
C GLU A 58 1.41 -4.23 -1.42
N LEU A 59 0.48 -3.96 -2.35
CA LEU A 59 -0.37 -4.99 -2.94
C LEU A 59 0.44 -6.03 -3.72
N GLU A 60 1.43 -5.59 -4.50
CA GLU A 60 2.36 -6.46 -5.23
C GLU A 60 3.15 -7.38 -4.31
N ALA A 61 3.60 -6.85 -3.16
CA ALA A 61 4.39 -7.62 -2.20
C ALA A 61 3.58 -8.73 -1.52
N GLY A 62 2.30 -8.48 -1.20
CA GLY A 62 1.46 -9.42 -0.44
C GLY A 62 0.54 -10.29 -1.28
N PHE A 63 0.04 -9.78 -2.40
CA PHE A 63 -1.19 -10.28 -3.03
C PHE A 63 -1.05 -10.61 -4.51
N LYS A 64 0.16 -10.57 -5.09
CA LYS A 64 0.40 -10.79 -6.54
C LYS A 64 -0.25 -12.06 -7.11
N ASN A 65 -0.31 -13.14 -6.34
CA ASN A 65 -0.84 -14.44 -6.78
C ASN A 65 -2.34 -14.62 -6.49
N LYS A 66 -3.03 -13.59 -5.99
CA LYS A 66 -4.46 -13.70 -5.62
C LYS A 66 -5.35 -13.42 -6.84
N LYS A 67 -6.49 -14.10 -6.88
CA LYS A 67 -7.45 -14.10 -8.01
C LYS A 67 -7.85 -12.70 -8.52
N TYR A 68 -8.05 -11.75 -7.61
CA TYR A 68 -8.55 -10.40 -7.92
C TYR A 68 -7.47 -9.33 -7.90
N PHE A 69 -6.18 -9.72 -7.91
CA PHE A 69 -5.05 -8.80 -7.78
C PHE A 69 -5.08 -7.66 -8.81
N SER A 70 -5.36 -7.96 -10.08
CA SER A 70 -5.46 -6.94 -11.13
C SER A 70 -6.56 -5.91 -10.86
N LYS A 71 -7.67 -6.31 -10.23
CA LYS A 71 -8.77 -5.41 -9.86
C LYS A 71 -8.43 -4.53 -8.67
N TYR A 72 -7.59 -5.00 -7.75
CA TYR A 72 -7.06 -4.15 -6.68
C TYR A 72 -6.09 -3.11 -7.23
N LEU A 73 -5.24 -3.48 -8.20
CA LEU A 73 -4.35 -2.52 -8.86
C LEU A 73 -5.12 -1.44 -9.60
N GLU A 74 -6.14 -1.83 -10.38
CA GLU A 74 -6.99 -0.90 -11.12
C GLU A 74 -7.68 0.12 -10.18
N ALA A 75 -8.19 -0.34 -9.04
CA ALA A 75 -8.80 0.55 -8.04
C ALA A 75 -7.78 1.49 -7.38
N ALA A 76 -6.61 0.98 -7.00
CA ALA A 76 -5.56 1.79 -6.38
C ALA A 76 -5.01 2.86 -7.33
N GLN A 77 -4.76 2.49 -8.60
CA GLN A 77 -4.23 3.38 -9.62
C GLN A 77 -5.19 4.55 -9.94
N GLY A 78 -6.50 4.28 -9.93
CA GLY A 78 -7.52 5.26 -10.28
C GLY A 78 -7.66 5.47 -11.80
N VAL A 79 -8.70 6.21 -12.19
CA VAL A 79 -9.06 6.48 -13.57
C VAL A 79 -8.54 7.86 -14.00
N HIS A 80 -7.77 7.93 -15.09
CA HIS A 80 -7.11 9.16 -15.56
C HIS A 80 -8.04 10.38 -15.72
N SER A 81 -9.28 10.16 -16.19
CA SER A 81 -10.27 11.21 -16.37
C SER A 81 -10.85 11.74 -15.05
N GLU A 82 -10.81 10.96 -13.97
CA GLU A 82 -11.55 11.24 -12.73
C GLU A 82 -10.61 11.55 -11.57
N ASN A 83 -9.59 10.72 -11.37
CA ASN A 83 -8.77 10.72 -10.17
C ASN A 83 -7.48 11.51 -10.33
N VAL A 84 -7.23 12.45 -9.42
CA VAL A 84 -6.00 13.27 -9.41
C VAL A 84 -4.75 12.38 -9.30
N ARG A 85 -4.81 11.34 -8.46
CA ARG A 85 -3.66 10.44 -8.22
C ARG A 85 -3.17 9.69 -9.46
N SER A 86 -4.05 9.54 -10.46
CA SER A 86 -3.74 8.87 -11.73
C SER A 86 -3.18 9.80 -12.82
N ARG A 87 -3.21 11.12 -12.58
CA ARG A 87 -2.70 12.15 -13.50
C ARG A 87 -1.32 12.67 -13.10
N LEU A 88 -0.99 12.59 -11.82
CA LEU A 88 0.28 13.06 -11.28
C LEU A 88 1.38 12.02 -11.46
N SER A 89 2.63 12.48 -11.38
CA SER A 89 3.82 11.63 -11.48
C SER A 89 3.89 10.62 -10.33
N VAL A 90 4.71 9.59 -10.52
CA VAL A 90 4.95 8.55 -9.49
C VAL A 90 5.81 9.08 -8.34
N THR A 91 6.72 10.01 -8.63
CA THR A 91 7.67 10.62 -7.70
C THR A 91 7.67 12.14 -7.84
N ASP A 92 8.44 12.81 -6.97
CA ASP A 92 8.71 14.25 -7.02
C ASP A 92 7.46 15.13 -6.90
N LEU A 93 6.45 14.64 -6.17
CA LEU A 93 5.26 15.42 -5.85
C LEU A 93 5.57 16.47 -4.78
N SER A 94 4.98 17.66 -4.93
CA SER A 94 4.93 18.63 -3.84
C SER A 94 4.09 18.10 -2.67
N PRO A 95 4.26 18.62 -1.45
CA PRO A 95 3.42 18.24 -0.31
C PRO A 95 1.92 18.41 -0.61
N GLU A 96 1.54 19.48 -1.30
CA GLU A 96 0.15 19.76 -1.69
C GLU A 96 -0.38 18.69 -2.67
N GLN A 97 0.43 18.35 -3.68
CA GLN A 97 0.09 17.28 -4.63
C GLN A 97 -0.04 15.91 -3.95
N GLN A 98 0.83 15.60 -2.98
CA GLN A 98 0.70 14.38 -2.18
C GLN A 98 -0.60 14.36 -1.39
N VAL A 99 -0.98 15.49 -0.76
CA VAL A 99 -2.25 15.62 -0.03
C VAL A 99 -3.45 15.46 -0.96
N ASP A 100 -3.42 16.06 -2.14
CA ASP A 100 -4.49 15.91 -3.14
C ASP A 100 -4.66 14.44 -3.55
N CYS A 101 -3.56 13.73 -3.81
CA CYS A 101 -3.61 12.29 -4.09
C CYS A 101 -4.16 11.48 -2.91
N LEU A 102 -3.78 11.81 -1.68
CA LEU A 102 -4.25 11.12 -0.47
C LEU A 102 -5.76 11.28 -0.30
N LEU A 103 -6.26 12.50 -0.46
CA LEU A 103 -7.68 12.82 -0.36
C LEU A 103 -8.48 12.13 -1.47
N ASP A 104 -8.02 12.24 -2.72
CA ASP A 104 -8.62 11.57 -3.87
C ASP A 104 -8.68 10.04 -3.67
N GLN A 105 -7.62 9.41 -3.16
CA GLN A 105 -7.60 7.98 -2.88
C GLN A 105 -8.51 7.59 -1.71
N ALA A 106 -8.53 8.39 -0.63
CA ALA A 106 -9.33 8.09 0.57
C ALA A 106 -10.84 8.24 0.33
N MET A 107 -11.24 9.11 -0.59
CA MET A 107 -12.65 9.40 -0.88
C MET A 107 -13.19 8.73 -2.15
N ASP A 108 -12.39 7.90 -2.82
CA ASP A 108 -12.83 7.23 -4.03
C ASP A 108 -13.89 6.17 -3.73
N TYR A 109 -15.11 6.35 -4.26
CA TYR A 109 -16.19 5.38 -4.15
C TYR A 109 -15.82 3.99 -4.73
N ASN A 110 -14.96 3.93 -5.73
CA ASN A 110 -14.45 2.68 -6.27
C ASN A 110 -13.63 1.90 -5.23
N ILE A 111 -12.95 2.60 -4.32
CA ILE A 111 -12.21 2.02 -3.21
C ILE A 111 -13.17 1.73 -2.04
N LEU A 112 -13.94 2.74 -1.61
CA LEU A 112 -14.85 2.65 -0.46
C LEU A 112 -15.88 1.53 -0.61
N SER A 113 -16.43 1.31 -1.81
CA SER A 113 -17.40 0.23 -2.09
C SER A 113 -16.83 -1.19 -1.97
N LYS A 114 -15.50 -1.35 -1.87
CA LYS A 114 -14.80 -2.64 -1.84
C LYS A 114 -14.07 -2.88 -0.52
N MET A 115 -14.24 -1.98 0.45
CA MET A 115 -13.65 -2.13 1.77
C MET A 115 -14.30 -3.27 2.55
N TRP A 116 -13.59 -3.75 3.56
CA TRP A 116 -14.12 -4.76 4.48
C TRP A 116 -15.39 -4.25 5.15
N SER A 117 -16.43 -5.08 5.24
CA SER A 117 -17.76 -4.65 5.71
C SER A 117 -17.77 -4.08 7.13
N GLY A 118 -16.89 -4.56 8.01
CA GLY A 118 -16.75 -4.03 9.37
C GLY A 118 -15.97 -2.71 9.47
N TRP A 119 -15.48 -2.16 8.35
CA TRP A 119 -14.85 -0.84 8.31
C TRP A 119 -15.86 0.30 8.17
N GLU A 120 -17.09 -0.01 7.74
CA GLU A 120 -18.21 0.94 7.62
C GLU A 120 -17.90 2.19 6.74
N PRO A 121 -17.46 2.02 5.48
CA PRO A 121 -17.07 3.11 4.57
C PRO A 121 -18.16 4.14 4.23
N TRP A 122 -19.39 3.91 4.67
CA TRP A 122 -20.58 4.70 4.33
C TRP A 122 -20.95 5.75 5.38
N MET A 123 -20.31 5.73 6.55
CA MET A 123 -20.51 6.72 7.61
C MET A 123 -19.52 7.87 7.50
#